data_AF-A0A182ECE5-F1
#
_entry.id   AF-A0A182ECE5-F1
#
_cell.length_a   1.000
_cell.length_b   1.000
_cell.length_c   1.000
_cell.angle_alpha   90.00
_cell.angle_beta   90.00
_cell.angle_gamma   90.00
#
_symmetry.space_group_name_H-M   'P 1'
#
loop_
_entity.id
_entity.type
_entity.pdbx_description
1 polymer ?
#
loop_
_entity_poly.entity_id
_entity_poly.type
_entity_poly.pdbx_seq_one_letter_code
_entity_poly.pdbx_strand_id
1 'polypeptide(L)'
;MIETWLNRVLCLNACNTHQLVSGMPPPKDCQLLYVNRDTLFSFHKASETFLHNIMAIYVSAHYKNSPNDLQMLSDAPAHHLFVLVGPINETQAQLPEILAVIQIAMEGALSSATVSNNMGRGKRAAGDLLPWTISQQFMDKDFPTLSGARIVRIAVHPDFQSLGYGSRALELLLEYYHGRVPCLKESEDFNMEAEVKHIENPDALVLLEEVIEPRADLPPLLHRLSERRAEKLDYIGVSFGLNLPLLKFWKRVKFVPVYLRQSVCDLTGEHTCIMLRDINKDEEDLNESSASWLPLYWTEFRRRILRLFGFEFSKFLPQMALSILQLKNNEIVKQCERKVLTREELGLFLSNSDLRRLSQYARNMIDHHLITDILPILALLYFEERFDEEIKLNSVQSAILLGIGLQHKTVDVLVTELDLPANQLLALFNKAIRKLSEYLDQICMDAVRQEIDSQEINEHSADVTSMQPVPISLDDELHEAAVEIKKRQDRDRARLKEEIGRELKQYAIKGSEDDWTNALQSTDLKTAKKIGTILSVKSSRTESKNVDHALLEETNKFGNRKRKRKFKNFK
;
A
#
# COMPACT_ATOMS: atom_id res chain seq x y z
N MET A 1 2.85 -63.68 -9.79
CA MET A 1 1.58 -63.47 -10.52
C MET A 1 0.60 -62.56 -9.78
N ILE A 2 0.56 -62.55 -8.44
CA ILE A 2 -0.27 -61.60 -7.68
C ILE A 2 0.36 -60.19 -7.63
N GLU A 3 1.68 -60.11 -7.42
CA GLU A 3 2.41 -58.83 -7.35
C GLU A 3 2.31 -58.02 -8.65
N THR A 4 2.46 -58.67 -9.82
CA THR A 4 2.29 -58.02 -11.11
C THR A 4 0.87 -57.52 -11.35
N TRP A 5 -0.13 -58.27 -10.89
CA TRP A 5 -1.52 -57.83 -10.92
C TRP A 5 -1.74 -56.62 -10.00
N LEU A 6 -1.24 -56.67 -8.77
CA LEU A 6 -1.35 -55.58 -7.80
C LEU A 6 -0.67 -54.29 -8.30
N ASN A 7 0.53 -54.42 -8.88
CA ASN A 7 1.26 -53.29 -9.46
C ASN A 7 0.54 -52.67 -10.66
N ARG A 8 -0.21 -53.48 -11.42
CA ARG A 8 -1.06 -52.99 -12.51
C ARG A 8 -2.28 -52.26 -11.95
N VAL A 9 -3.03 -52.88 -11.05
CA VAL A 9 -4.25 -52.29 -10.44
C VAL A 9 -3.94 -50.99 -9.70
N LEU A 10 -2.89 -50.96 -8.89
CA LEU A 10 -2.50 -49.77 -8.13
C LEU A 10 -1.65 -48.79 -8.96
N CYS A 11 -1.44 -49.05 -10.25
CA CYS A 11 -0.66 -48.23 -11.16
C CYS A 11 0.77 -47.91 -10.65
N LEU A 12 1.40 -48.83 -9.90
CA LEU A 12 2.73 -48.61 -9.31
C LEU A 12 3.87 -48.66 -10.34
N ASN A 13 3.62 -49.25 -11.51
CA ASN A 13 4.60 -49.32 -12.61
C ASN A 13 4.74 -47.99 -13.40
N ALA A 14 4.19 -46.89 -12.88
CA ALA A 14 4.08 -45.61 -13.58
C ALA A 14 5.38 -44.79 -13.65
N CYS A 15 6.55 -45.38 -13.33
CA CYS A 15 7.85 -44.72 -13.43
C CYS A 15 8.36 -44.53 -14.87
N ASN A 16 7.75 -45.23 -15.85
CA ASN A 16 8.07 -45.01 -17.26
C ASN A 16 7.23 -43.86 -17.79
N THR A 17 7.71 -42.62 -17.64
CA THR A 17 7.18 -41.49 -18.41
C THR A 17 7.36 -41.82 -19.89
N HIS A 18 6.26 -41.99 -20.61
CA HIS A 18 6.31 -42.20 -22.06
C HIS A 18 7.03 -41.01 -22.71
N GLN A 19 8.04 -41.30 -23.53
CA GLN A 19 8.64 -40.29 -24.38
C GLN A 19 7.56 -39.74 -25.29
N LEU A 20 7.33 -38.44 -25.22
CA LEU A 20 6.34 -37.76 -26.04
C LEU A 20 6.79 -37.85 -27.50
N VAL A 21 5.92 -38.41 -28.33
CA VAL A 21 6.13 -38.63 -29.76
C VAL A 21 5.89 -37.33 -30.52
N SER A 22 5.01 -36.48 -29.99
CA SER A 22 4.78 -35.13 -30.47
C SER A 22 5.81 -34.18 -29.83
N GLY A 23 6.46 -33.35 -30.64
CA GLY A 23 7.32 -32.28 -30.11
C GLY A 23 6.56 -31.32 -29.18
N MET A 24 7.23 -30.31 -28.62
CA MET A 24 6.61 -29.41 -27.65
C MET A 24 5.58 -28.47 -28.33
N PRO A 25 4.25 -28.64 -28.15
CA PRO A 25 3.27 -27.75 -28.76
C PRO A 25 3.22 -26.42 -28.01
N PRO A 26 2.94 -25.28 -28.67
CA PRO A 26 2.76 -24.03 -27.95
C PRO A 26 1.57 -24.14 -26.98
N PRO A 27 1.67 -23.62 -25.73
CA PRO A 27 0.59 -23.75 -24.74
C PRO A 27 -0.77 -23.20 -25.18
N LYS A 28 -0.79 -22.25 -26.13
CA LYS A 28 -2.03 -21.65 -26.64
C LYS A 28 -2.92 -22.66 -27.37
N ASP A 29 -2.31 -23.63 -28.05
CA ASP A 29 -3.00 -24.62 -28.88
C ASP A 29 -3.46 -25.83 -28.07
N CYS A 30 -3.01 -25.93 -26.81
CA CYS A 30 -3.44 -26.96 -25.89
C CYS A 30 -4.87 -26.72 -25.40
N GLN A 31 -5.63 -27.80 -25.31
CA GLN A 31 -7.02 -27.78 -24.85
C GLN A 31 -7.14 -28.53 -23.52
N LEU A 32 -8.01 -28.03 -22.65
CA LEU A 32 -8.36 -28.69 -21.40
C LEU A 32 -9.61 -29.54 -21.65
N LEU A 33 -9.56 -30.81 -21.24
CA LEU A 33 -10.66 -31.77 -21.37
C LEU A 33 -11.08 -32.26 -19.98
N TYR A 34 -12.37 -32.55 -19.83
CA TYR A 34 -12.90 -33.19 -18.64
C TYR A 34 -12.86 -34.71 -18.79
N VAL A 35 -12.39 -35.41 -17.76
CA VAL A 35 -12.31 -36.89 -17.77
C VAL A 35 -13.50 -37.46 -17.02
N ASN A 36 -14.24 -38.36 -17.67
CA ASN A 36 -15.31 -39.09 -17.02
C ASN A 36 -14.73 -40.23 -16.17
N ARG A 37 -14.95 -40.16 -14.85
CA ARG A 37 -14.39 -41.12 -13.88
C ARG A 37 -14.93 -42.54 -14.04
N ASP A 38 -16.22 -42.70 -14.30
CA ASP A 38 -16.84 -44.03 -14.41
C ASP A 38 -16.24 -44.81 -15.58
N THR A 39 -15.96 -44.09 -16.66
CA THR A 39 -15.34 -44.65 -17.88
C THR A 39 -13.83 -44.86 -17.72
N LEU A 40 -13.18 -44.03 -16.89
CA LEU A 40 -11.76 -44.14 -16.56
C LEU A 40 -11.50 -45.42 -15.75
N PHE A 41 -12.38 -45.74 -14.81
CA PHE A 41 -12.28 -46.94 -13.96
C PHE A 41 -13.04 -48.16 -14.51
N SER A 42 -13.41 -48.15 -15.79
CA SER A 42 -14.12 -49.27 -16.46
C SER A 42 -13.24 -50.49 -16.76
N PHE A 43 -11.94 -50.45 -16.42
CA PHE A 43 -10.93 -51.48 -16.71
C PHE A 43 -10.75 -51.82 -18.22
N HIS A 44 -11.20 -50.93 -19.12
CA HIS A 44 -10.93 -51.06 -20.55
C HIS A 44 -9.45 -50.80 -20.88
N LYS A 45 -8.87 -51.52 -21.84
CA LYS A 45 -7.43 -51.45 -22.17
C LYS A 45 -6.93 -50.02 -22.47
N ALA A 46 -7.73 -49.22 -23.19
CA ALA A 46 -7.38 -47.84 -23.48
C ALA A 46 -7.48 -46.94 -22.23
N SER A 47 -8.51 -47.12 -21.41
CA SER A 47 -8.72 -46.39 -20.16
C SER A 47 -7.63 -46.69 -19.13
N GLU A 48 -7.20 -47.95 -19.02
CA GLU A 48 -6.08 -48.38 -18.19
C GLU A 48 -4.76 -47.73 -18.61
N THR A 49 -4.49 -47.67 -19.93
CA THR A 49 -3.29 -46.99 -20.45
C THR A 49 -3.34 -45.49 -20.13
N PHE A 50 -4.51 -44.86 -20.27
CA PHE A 50 -4.73 -43.46 -19.96
C PHE A 50 -4.59 -43.16 -18.46
N LEU A 51 -5.15 -44.02 -17.60
CA LEU A 51 -5.02 -43.95 -16.14
C LEU A 51 -3.56 -44.11 -15.70
N HIS A 52 -2.83 -45.06 -16.30
CA HIS A 52 -1.40 -45.22 -16.06
C HIS A 52 -0.61 -43.95 -16.42
N ASN A 53 -0.94 -43.28 -17.53
CA ASN A 53 -0.31 -42.02 -17.92
C ASN A 53 -0.60 -40.89 -16.92
N ILE A 54 -1.85 -40.77 -16.45
CA ILE A 54 -2.22 -39.81 -15.40
C ILE A 54 -1.43 -40.09 -14.12
N MET A 55 -1.37 -41.35 -13.69
CA MET A 55 -0.66 -41.73 -12.47
C MET A 55 0.86 -41.53 -12.62
N ALA A 56 1.43 -41.75 -13.81
CA ALA A 56 2.84 -41.46 -14.09
C ALA A 56 3.16 -39.98 -13.90
N ILE A 57 2.27 -39.10 -14.35
CA ILE A 57 2.40 -37.66 -14.17
C ILE A 57 2.22 -37.27 -12.69
N TYR A 58 1.30 -37.91 -11.96
CA TYR A 58 1.17 -37.70 -10.51
C TYR A 58 2.41 -38.15 -9.74
N VAL A 59 2.97 -39.32 -10.06
CA VAL A 59 4.16 -39.85 -9.41
C VAL A 59 5.39 -38.99 -9.71
N SER A 60 5.53 -38.51 -10.94
CA SER A 60 6.68 -37.69 -11.35
C SER A 60 6.61 -36.23 -10.89
N ALA A 61 5.42 -35.64 -10.82
CA ALA A 61 5.27 -34.23 -10.44
C ALA A 61 5.15 -34.00 -8.92
N HIS A 62 4.73 -35.02 -8.14
CA HIS A 62 4.54 -34.88 -6.70
C HIS A 62 5.65 -35.53 -5.89
N TYR A 63 6.14 -34.77 -4.91
CA TYR A 63 7.14 -35.22 -3.94
C TYR A 63 6.69 -36.44 -3.10
N LYS A 64 5.37 -36.64 -2.93
CA LYS A 64 4.82 -37.79 -2.24
C LYS A 64 3.43 -38.15 -2.76
N ASN A 65 3.22 -39.45 -3.01
CA ASN A 65 1.93 -40.02 -3.37
C ASN A 65 1.61 -41.18 -2.44
N SER A 66 0.32 -41.39 -2.17
CA SER A 66 -0.17 -42.58 -1.49
C SER A 66 -1.04 -43.38 -2.46
N PRO A 67 -1.00 -44.73 -2.44
CA PRO A 67 -1.95 -45.54 -3.20
C PRO A 67 -3.42 -45.23 -2.86
N ASN A 68 -3.67 -44.73 -1.64
CA ASN A 68 -5.00 -44.28 -1.21
C ASN A 68 -5.52 -43.09 -2.03
N ASP A 69 -4.64 -42.34 -2.72
CA ASP A 69 -5.02 -41.24 -3.59
C ASP A 69 -5.88 -41.75 -4.76
N LEU A 70 -5.58 -42.94 -5.28
CA LEU A 70 -6.35 -43.57 -6.36
C LEU A 70 -7.73 -43.98 -5.86
N GLN A 71 -7.80 -44.55 -4.65
CA GLN A 71 -9.06 -44.89 -4.00
C GLN A 71 -9.92 -43.63 -3.72
N MET A 72 -9.31 -42.55 -3.26
CA MET A 72 -10.01 -41.28 -3.06
C MET A 72 -10.54 -40.73 -4.39
N LEU A 73 -9.76 -40.86 -5.48
CA LEU A 73 -10.15 -40.45 -6.82
C LEU A 73 -11.29 -41.33 -7.38
N SER A 74 -11.40 -42.60 -7.00
CA SER A 74 -12.50 -43.48 -7.41
C SER A 74 -13.76 -43.30 -6.57
N ASP A 75 -13.63 -43.13 -5.25
CA ASP A 75 -14.74 -43.20 -4.29
C ASP A 75 -15.50 -41.87 -4.12
N ALA A 76 -14.79 -40.74 -3.98
CA ALA A 76 -15.44 -39.51 -3.55
C ALA A 76 -16.03 -38.72 -4.76
N PRO A 77 -17.36 -38.59 -4.90
CA PRO A 77 -18.01 -38.04 -6.11
C PRO A 77 -17.71 -36.56 -6.37
N ALA A 78 -17.35 -35.82 -5.32
CA ALA A 78 -16.96 -34.41 -5.42
C ALA A 78 -15.64 -34.17 -6.17
N HIS A 79 -14.86 -35.22 -6.49
CA HIS A 79 -13.63 -35.08 -7.25
C HIS A 79 -13.87 -35.03 -8.77
N HIS A 80 -13.35 -33.99 -9.39
CA HIS A 80 -13.32 -33.81 -10.83
C HIS A 80 -11.87 -33.82 -11.34
N LEU A 81 -11.69 -34.43 -12.52
CA LEU A 81 -10.40 -34.55 -13.16
C LEU A 81 -10.40 -33.81 -14.50
N PHE A 82 -9.44 -32.92 -14.67
CA PHE A 82 -9.22 -32.19 -15.92
C PHE A 82 -7.83 -32.49 -16.44
N VAL A 83 -7.72 -32.67 -17.75
CA VAL A 83 -6.47 -33.04 -18.40
C VAL A 83 -6.17 -32.06 -19.53
N LEU A 84 -4.97 -31.49 -19.52
CA LEU A 84 -4.46 -30.66 -20.62
C LEU A 84 -3.79 -31.55 -21.65
N VAL A 85 -4.28 -31.46 -22.88
CA VAL A 85 -3.85 -32.29 -24.00
C VAL A 85 -3.26 -31.40 -25.09
N GLY A 86 -2.31 -31.95 -25.86
CA GLY A 86 -1.82 -31.32 -27.08
C GLY A 86 -2.91 -31.16 -28.15
N PRO A 87 -2.63 -30.50 -29.28
CA PRO A 87 -3.58 -30.39 -30.37
C PRO A 87 -3.94 -31.79 -30.90
N ILE A 88 -5.23 -32.12 -30.88
CA ILE A 88 -5.74 -33.42 -31.33
C ILE A 88 -5.96 -33.35 -32.84
N ASN A 89 -5.23 -34.17 -33.59
CA ASN A 89 -5.52 -34.40 -35.00
C ASN A 89 -6.59 -35.50 -35.09
N GLU A 90 -7.80 -35.17 -35.56
CA GLU A 90 -8.92 -36.13 -35.70
C GLU A 90 -8.59 -37.36 -36.57
N THR A 91 -7.51 -37.29 -37.35
CA THR A 91 -7.00 -38.37 -38.20
C THR A 91 -6.16 -39.42 -37.47
N GLN A 92 -5.67 -39.17 -36.25
CA GLN A 92 -4.87 -40.14 -35.49
C GLN A 92 -5.76 -40.86 -34.47
N ALA A 93 -5.98 -42.17 -34.68
CA ALA A 93 -6.65 -43.06 -33.73
C ALA A 93 -5.78 -43.43 -32.50
N GLN A 94 -4.82 -42.57 -32.13
CA GLN A 94 -3.96 -42.75 -30.96
C GLN A 94 -4.52 -41.96 -29.78
N LEU A 95 -4.29 -42.48 -28.57
CA LEU A 95 -4.68 -41.78 -27.34
C LEU A 95 -3.93 -40.44 -27.27
N PRO A 96 -4.62 -39.36 -26.91
CA PRO A 96 -3.99 -38.05 -26.75
C PRO A 96 -2.89 -38.07 -25.69
N GLU A 97 -1.79 -37.38 -25.98
CA GLU A 97 -0.70 -37.19 -25.02
C GLU A 97 -1.11 -36.20 -23.93
N ILE A 98 -0.90 -36.62 -22.67
CA ILE A 98 -1.26 -35.84 -21.49
C ILE A 98 -0.08 -34.95 -21.07
N LEU A 99 -0.29 -33.64 -21.06
CA LEU A 99 0.74 -32.67 -20.72
C LEU A 99 0.65 -32.23 -19.25
N ALA A 100 -0.57 -32.03 -18.76
CA ALA A 100 -0.84 -31.66 -17.38
C ALA A 100 -2.18 -32.22 -16.90
N VAL A 101 -2.29 -32.44 -15.60
CA VAL A 101 -3.49 -32.96 -14.96
C VAL A 101 -3.84 -32.09 -13.75
N ILE A 102 -5.11 -31.69 -13.66
CA ILE A 102 -5.67 -30.94 -12.53
C ILE A 102 -6.75 -31.78 -11.87
N GLN A 103 -6.61 -31.98 -10.56
CA GLN A 103 -7.62 -32.58 -9.69
C GLN A 103 -8.28 -31.49 -8.87
N ILE A 104 -9.60 -31.43 -8.95
CA ILE A 104 -10.45 -30.53 -8.16
C ILE A 104 -11.34 -31.37 -7.24
N ALA A 105 -11.61 -30.84 -6.05
CA ALA A 105 -12.67 -31.30 -5.16
C ALA A 105 -13.67 -30.17 -4.96
N MET A 106 -14.95 -30.44 -5.20
CA MET A 106 -16.03 -29.51 -4.88
C MET A 106 -16.22 -29.49 -3.36
N GLU A 107 -16.25 -28.31 -2.76
CA GLU A 107 -16.36 -28.09 -1.31
C GLU A 107 -17.37 -26.98 -1.00
N GLY A 108 -18.01 -27.03 0.17
CA GLY A 108 -18.93 -25.98 0.62
C GLY A 108 -20.40 -26.27 0.28
N ALA A 109 -21.19 -25.22 0.05
CA ALA A 109 -22.66 -25.30 0.00
C ALA A 109 -23.27 -25.98 1.24
N LEU A 110 -22.66 -25.78 2.41
CA LEU A 110 -23.08 -26.41 3.65
C LEU A 110 -24.31 -25.72 4.23
N SER A 111 -25.27 -26.49 4.73
CA SER A 111 -26.43 -25.93 5.41
C SER A 111 -25.99 -25.16 6.68
N SER A 112 -26.59 -23.99 6.91
CA SER A 112 -26.29 -23.14 8.07
C SER A 112 -26.48 -23.86 9.42
N ALA A 113 -27.42 -24.83 9.47
CA ALA A 113 -27.63 -25.71 10.61
C ALA A 113 -26.43 -26.64 10.86
N THR A 114 -25.88 -27.24 9.80
CA THR A 114 -24.67 -28.09 9.88
C THR A 114 -23.48 -27.28 10.38
N VAL A 115 -23.29 -26.07 9.84
CA VAL A 115 -22.19 -25.18 10.22
C VAL A 115 -22.27 -24.81 11.70
N SER A 116 -23.45 -24.40 12.18
CA SER A 116 -23.64 -23.99 13.57
C SER A 116 -23.46 -25.14 14.57
N ASN A 117 -23.97 -26.33 14.25
CA ASN A 117 -23.86 -27.51 15.11
C ASN A 117 -22.41 -28.02 15.20
N ASN A 118 -21.69 -28.01 14.09
CA ASN A 118 -20.31 -28.49 14.04
C ASN A 118 -19.30 -27.48 14.59
N MET A 119 -19.53 -26.18 14.38
CA MET A 119 -18.67 -25.13 14.95
C MET A 119 -18.72 -25.16 16.48
N GLY A 120 -19.91 -25.28 17.08
CA GLY A 120 -20.05 -25.39 18.54
C GLY A 120 -19.43 -26.66 19.14
N ARG A 121 -19.22 -27.70 18.32
CA ARG A 121 -18.64 -28.99 18.75
C ARG A 121 -17.17 -29.19 18.31
N GLY A 122 -16.61 -28.25 17.53
CA GLY A 122 -15.26 -28.37 16.97
C GLY A 122 -15.04 -29.55 16.02
N LYS A 123 -16.12 -30.18 15.52
CA LYS A 123 -16.02 -31.35 14.62
C LYS A 123 -15.83 -30.89 13.18
N ARG A 124 -14.84 -31.46 12.49
CA ARG A 124 -14.62 -31.28 11.05
C ARG A 124 -15.28 -32.44 10.32
N ALA A 125 -16.23 -32.14 9.44
CA ALA A 125 -16.75 -33.16 8.52
C ALA A 125 -15.64 -33.53 7.51
N ALA A 126 -15.58 -34.80 7.12
CA ALA A 126 -14.62 -35.25 6.11
C ALA A 126 -14.99 -34.68 4.74
N GLY A 127 -14.01 -34.17 4.00
CA GLY A 127 -14.22 -33.61 2.64
C GLY A 127 -13.89 -32.11 2.54
N ASP A 128 -14.44 -31.28 3.43
CA ASP A 128 -14.42 -29.81 3.29
C ASP A 128 -13.24 -29.11 4.00
N LEU A 129 -12.02 -29.17 3.45
CA LEU A 129 -10.87 -28.57 4.12
C LEU A 129 -10.95 -27.04 4.19
N LEU A 130 -11.29 -26.37 3.08
CA LEU A 130 -11.25 -24.91 3.00
C LEU A 130 -12.36 -24.26 3.86
N PRO A 131 -13.64 -24.66 3.74
CA PRO A 131 -14.72 -24.11 4.56
C PRO A 131 -14.42 -24.16 6.05
N TRP A 132 -13.99 -25.32 6.56
CA TRP A 132 -13.71 -25.47 7.99
C TRP A 132 -12.51 -24.66 8.45
N THR A 133 -11.43 -24.61 7.65
CA THR A 133 -10.21 -23.89 8.05
C THR A 133 -10.43 -22.38 8.11
N ILE A 134 -11.12 -21.82 7.10
CA ILE A 134 -11.39 -20.38 7.01
C ILE A 134 -12.40 -19.99 8.07
N SER A 135 -13.48 -20.75 8.23
CA SER A 135 -14.50 -20.49 9.25
C SER A 135 -13.92 -20.51 10.68
N GLN A 136 -12.99 -21.43 10.97
CA GLN A 136 -12.30 -21.46 12.28
C GLN A 136 -11.33 -20.28 12.47
N GLN A 137 -10.63 -19.87 11.41
CA GLN A 137 -9.62 -18.82 11.48
C GLN A 137 -10.23 -17.42 11.57
N PHE A 138 -11.28 -17.16 10.79
CA PHE A 138 -11.95 -15.86 10.71
C PHE A 138 -13.20 -15.78 11.60
N MET A 139 -13.61 -16.89 12.23
CA MET A 139 -14.87 -17.02 12.98
C MET A 139 -16.09 -16.66 12.15
N ASP A 140 -15.99 -16.88 10.83
CA ASP A 140 -17.01 -16.54 9.85
C ASP A 140 -17.93 -17.73 9.59
N LYS A 141 -19.23 -17.54 9.80
CA LYS A 141 -20.26 -18.58 9.61
C LYS A 141 -20.81 -18.61 8.18
N ASP A 142 -20.61 -17.54 7.43
CA ASP A 142 -21.19 -17.37 6.10
C ASP A 142 -20.31 -18.03 5.05
N PHE A 143 -18.98 -18.01 5.22
CA PHE A 143 -18.05 -18.62 4.26
C PHE A 143 -18.34 -20.10 3.92
N PRO A 144 -18.63 -21.00 4.88
CA PRO A 144 -18.94 -22.39 4.55
C PRO A 144 -20.25 -22.60 3.77
N THR A 145 -21.13 -21.60 3.74
CA THR A 145 -22.37 -21.65 2.95
C THR A 145 -22.11 -21.38 1.47
N LEU A 146 -20.99 -20.74 1.13
CA LEU A 146 -20.55 -20.51 -0.24
C LEU A 146 -20.19 -21.85 -0.91
N SER A 147 -20.44 -21.95 -2.21
CA SER A 147 -20.00 -23.08 -3.02
C SER A 147 -18.61 -22.79 -3.56
N GLY A 148 -17.67 -23.72 -3.37
CA GLY A 148 -16.30 -23.54 -3.83
C GLY A 148 -15.69 -24.81 -4.39
N ALA A 149 -14.51 -24.64 -4.99
CA ALA A 149 -13.72 -25.74 -5.48
C ALA A 149 -12.30 -25.65 -4.91
N ARG A 150 -11.81 -26.74 -4.33
CA ARG A 150 -10.40 -26.88 -3.95
C ARG A 150 -9.65 -27.57 -5.07
N ILE A 151 -8.64 -26.92 -5.61
CA ILE A 151 -7.62 -27.60 -6.40
C ILE A 151 -6.77 -28.43 -5.44
N VAL A 152 -6.96 -29.74 -5.49
CA VAL A 152 -6.23 -30.71 -4.67
C VAL A 152 -4.83 -30.90 -5.23
N ARG A 153 -4.73 -31.01 -6.55
CA ARG A 153 -3.49 -31.38 -7.23
C ARG A 153 -3.37 -30.74 -8.60
N ILE A 154 -2.18 -30.23 -8.92
CA ILE A 154 -1.78 -29.87 -10.29
C ILE A 154 -0.46 -30.56 -10.56
N ALA A 155 -0.45 -31.42 -11.57
CA ALA A 155 0.71 -32.14 -11.99
C ALA A 155 1.01 -31.78 -13.45
N VAL A 156 2.23 -31.31 -13.72
CA VAL A 156 2.73 -31.04 -15.06
C VAL A 156 3.86 -32.03 -15.31
N HIS A 157 3.91 -32.61 -16.51
CA HIS A 157 5.00 -33.49 -16.90
C HIS A 157 6.36 -32.82 -16.63
N PRO A 158 7.36 -33.51 -16.05
CA PRO A 158 8.67 -32.92 -15.70
C PRO A 158 9.32 -32.13 -16.84
N ASP A 159 9.29 -32.66 -18.06
CA ASP A 159 9.89 -32.03 -19.25
C ASP A 159 9.19 -30.72 -19.66
N PHE A 160 7.94 -30.52 -19.23
CA PHE A 160 7.13 -29.34 -19.53
C PHE A 160 7.02 -28.35 -18.37
N GLN A 161 7.73 -28.60 -17.26
CA GLN A 161 7.77 -27.67 -16.14
C GLN A 161 8.44 -26.36 -16.56
N SER A 162 8.00 -25.26 -15.95
CA SER A 162 8.47 -23.90 -16.25
C SER A 162 8.16 -23.34 -17.65
N LEU A 163 7.53 -24.11 -18.56
CA LEU A 163 7.09 -23.64 -19.89
C LEU A 163 5.68 -23.02 -19.91
N GLY A 164 4.96 -23.04 -18.78
CA GLY A 164 3.69 -22.32 -18.62
C GLY A 164 2.41 -23.15 -18.85
N TYR A 165 2.50 -24.45 -19.16
CA TYR A 165 1.33 -25.32 -19.35
C TYR A 165 0.42 -25.37 -18.13
N GLY A 166 0.97 -25.39 -16.91
CA GLY A 166 0.17 -25.35 -15.68
C GLY A 166 -0.61 -24.04 -15.52
N SER A 167 -0.02 -22.90 -15.95
CA SER A 167 -0.72 -21.61 -15.93
C SER A 167 -1.85 -21.57 -16.97
N ARG A 168 -1.61 -22.14 -18.15
CA ARG A 168 -2.63 -22.26 -19.20
C ARG A 168 -3.80 -23.16 -18.78
N ALA A 169 -3.49 -24.32 -18.19
CA ALA A 169 -4.51 -25.24 -17.71
C ALA A 169 -5.41 -24.59 -16.65
N LEU A 170 -4.84 -23.80 -15.74
CA LEU A 170 -5.61 -23.01 -14.78
C LEU A 170 -6.41 -21.88 -15.41
N GLU A 171 -5.86 -21.19 -16.39
CA GLU A 171 -6.58 -20.13 -17.12
C GLU A 171 -7.85 -20.68 -17.79
N LEU A 172 -7.72 -21.79 -18.53
CA LEU A 172 -8.85 -22.48 -19.17
C LEU A 172 -9.87 -22.99 -18.15
N LEU A 173 -9.39 -23.49 -17.01
CA LEU A 173 -10.26 -23.97 -15.93
C LEU A 173 -11.06 -22.83 -15.30
N LEU A 174 -10.41 -21.69 -15.07
CA LEU A 174 -11.07 -20.50 -14.56
C LEU A 174 -12.08 -19.97 -15.58
N GLU A 175 -11.74 -19.91 -16.86
CA GLU A 175 -12.66 -19.52 -17.93
C GLU A 175 -13.90 -20.43 -18.02
N TYR A 176 -13.71 -21.74 -17.80
CA TYR A 176 -14.80 -22.71 -17.74
C TYR A 176 -15.75 -22.44 -16.57
N TYR A 177 -15.23 -22.23 -15.35
CA TYR A 177 -16.06 -21.95 -14.18
C TYR A 177 -16.63 -20.52 -14.15
N HIS A 178 -16.01 -19.56 -14.83
CA HIS A 178 -16.60 -18.24 -15.10
C HIS A 178 -17.76 -18.31 -16.12
N GLY A 179 -18.00 -19.45 -16.77
CA GLY A 179 -19.09 -19.57 -17.76
C GLY A 179 -18.80 -18.91 -19.11
N ARG A 180 -17.55 -18.52 -19.39
CA ARG A 180 -17.17 -17.92 -20.69
C ARG A 180 -17.17 -18.91 -21.84
N VAL A 181 -17.05 -20.20 -21.54
CA VAL A 181 -17.13 -21.27 -22.53
C VAL A 181 -18.62 -21.57 -22.79
N PRO A 182 -19.16 -21.28 -23.98
CA PRO A 182 -20.55 -21.57 -24.28
C PRO A 182 -20.79 -23.08 -24.25
N CYS A 183 -21.81 -23.50 -23.51
CA CYS A 183 -22.25 -24.90 -23.51
C CYS A 183 -23.14 -25.13 -24.75
N LEU A 184 -22.76 -26.06 -25.62
CA LEU A 184 -23.46 -26.35 -26.87
C LEU A 184 -24.65 -27.31 -26.70
N LYS A 185 -24.87 -27.86 -25.50
CA LYS A 185 -25.96 -28.81 -25.20
C LYS A 185 -26.99 -28.14 -24.27
N GLU A 186 -28.25 -28.10 -24.70
CA GLU A 186 -29.37 -27.43 -24.02
C GLU A 186 -30.13 -28.30 -23.00
N SER A 187 -29.71 -29.54 -22.72
CA SER A 187 -30.43 -30.43 -21.79
C SER A 187 -29.77 -30.58 -20.42
N GLU A 188 -30.58 -30.55 -19.37
CA GLU A 188 -30.22 -30.78 -17.96
C GLU A 188 -29.80 -32.24 -17.66
N ASP A 189 -29.62 -33.06 -18.69
CA ASP A 189 -29.50 -34.53 -18.62
C ASP A 189 -28.05 -35.03 -18.51
N PHE A 190 -27.21 -34.39 -17.68
CA PHE A 190 -25.87 -34.93 -17.38
C PHE A 190 -25.83 -35.83 -16.14
N ASN A 191 -26.97 -35.98 -15.45
CA ASN A 191 -27.20 -37.02 -14.45
C ASN A 191 -27.77 -38.31 -15.06
N MET A 192 -27.33 -38.69 -16.28
CA MET A 192 -27.30 -40.11 -16.61
C MET A 192 -26.16 -40.74 -15.80
N GLU A 193 -26.37 -40.87 -14.49
CA GLU A 193 -25.82 -42.01 -13.76
C GLU A 193 -26.19 -43.22 -14.64
N ALA A 194 -25.18 -43.91 -15.16
CA ALA A 194 -25.41 -45.12 -15.94
C ALA A 194 -26.42 -45.95 -15.14
N GLU A 195 -27.61 -46.22 -15.71
CA GLU A 195 -28.66 -46.99 -15.04
C GLU A 195 -28.00 -48.24 -14.47
N VAL A 196 -27.78 -48.24 -13.15
CA VAL A 196 -27.29 -49.43 -12.46
C VAL A 196 -28.47 -50.37 -12.56
N LYS A 197 -28.42 -51.31 -13.49
CA LYS A 197 -29.41 -52.40 -13.57
C LYS A 197 -29.47 -53.02 -12.18
N HIS A 198 -30.55 -52.74 -11.45
CA HIS A 198 -30.84 -53.42 -10.20
C HIS A 198 -30.95 -54.91 -10.53
N ILE A 199 -29.99 -55.69 -10.04
CA ILE A 199 -30.02 -57.15 -10.18
C ILE A 199 -31.16 -57.64 -9.28
N GLU A 200 -32.22 -58.15 -9.89
CA GLU A 200 -33.48 -58.51 -9.22
C GLU A 200 -33.38 -59.69 -8.22
N ASN A 201 -32.19 -60.28 -8.00
CA ASN A 201 -32.02 -61.43 -7.11
C ASN A 201 -30.73 -61.33 -6.26
N PRO A 202 -30.84 -61.02 -4.95
CA PRO A 202 -29.68 -60.91 -4.05
C PRO A 202 -29.09 -62.26 -3.60
N ASP A 203 -29.79 -63.38 -3.80
CA ASP A 203 -29.38 -64.71 -3.27
C ASP A 203 -28.65 -65.61 -4.30
N ALA A 204 -28.46 -65.16 -5.55
CA ALA A 204 -27.88 -65.98 -6.62
C ALA A 204 -26.40 -65.68 -6.94
N LEU A 205 -25.79 -64.68 -6.30
CA LEU A 205 -24.40 -64.30 -6.57
C LEU A 205 -23.46 -64.92 -5.53
N VAL A 206 -22.74 -65.96 -5.96
CA VAL A 206 -21.55 -66.45 -5.26
C VAL A 206 -20.52 -65.32 -5.29
N LEU A 207 -20.30 -64.67 -4.14
CA LEU A 207 -19.37 -63.54 -3.91
C LEU A 207 -17.91 -63.75 -4.38
N LEU A 208 -17.56 -64.93 -4.89
CA LEU A 208 -16.20 -65.31 -5.31
C LEU A 208 -16.01 -65.32 -6.84
N GLU A 209 -17.06 -65.06 -7.62
CA GLU A 209 -17.03 -65.06 -9.10
C GLU A 209 -17.52 -63.73 -9.71
N GLU A 210 -17.09 -62.58 -9.16
CA GLU A 210 -17.25 -61.31 -9.89
C GLU A 210 -16.29 -61.29 -11.09
N VAL A 211 -16.82 -61.65 -12.26
CA VAL A 211 -16.16 -61.39 -13.54
C VAL A 211 -16.40 -59.93 -13.89
N ILE A 212 -15.34 -59.11 -13.84
CA ILE A 212 -15.36 -57.70 -14.25
C ILE A 212 -15.54 -57.66 -15.77
N GLU A 213 -16.79 -57.68 -16.24
CA GLU A 213 -17.11 -57.40 -17.64
C GLU A 213 -17.23 -55.89 -17.88
N PRO A 214 -16.71 -55.36 -19.01
CA PRO A 214 -16.83 -53.95 -19.33
C PRO A 214 -18.31 -53.56 -19.53
N ARG A 215 -18.77 -52.52 -18.83
CA ARG A 215 -20.15 -52.01 -18.92
C ARG A 215 -20.50 -51.65 -20.39
N ALA A 216 -21.65 -52.11 -20.88
CA ALA A 216 -22.00 -52.08 -22.30
C ALA A 216 -22.35 -50.68 -22.86
N ASP A 217 -22.86 -49.76 -22.02
CA ASP A 217 -23.23 -48.40 -22.41
C ASP A 217 -22.41 -47.37 -21.61
N LEU A 218 -21.14 -47.23 -21.96
CA LEU A 218 -20.24 -46.28 -21.30
C LEU A 218 -20.20 -44.94 -22.06
N PRO A 219 -20.35 -43.80 -21.37
CA PRO A 219 -20.11 -42.48 -21.97
C PRO A 219 -18.66 -42.37 -22.47
N PRO A 220 -18.33 -41.36 -23.31
CA PRO A 220 -16.95 -41.18 -23.78
C PRO A 220 -16.02 -40.82 -22.62
N LEU A 221 -14.76 -41.27 -22.70
CA LEU A 221 -13.73 -41.04 -21.67
C LEU A 221 -13.42 -39.55 -21.45
N LEU A 222 -13.41 -38.80 -22.54
CA LEU A 222 -13.04 -37.39 -22.57
C LEU A 222 -14.22 -36.57 -23.09
N HIS A 223 -14.58 -35.54 -22.34
CA HIS A 223 -15.54 -34.53 -22.75
C HIS A 223 -14.83 -33.21 -23.02
N ARG A 224 -15.21 -32.56 -24.12
CA ARG A 224 -14.84 -31.16 -24.36
C ARG A 224 -15.55 -30.29 -23.33
N LEU A 225 -14.89 -29.22 -22.87
CA LEU A 225 -15.48 -28.30 -21.88
C LEU A 225 -16.76 -27.64 -22.39
N SER A 226 -16.90 -27.46 -23.71
CA SER A 226 -18.13 -26.92 -24.33
C SER A 226 -19.32 -27.88 -24.27
N GLU A 227 -19.11 -29.16 -23.96
CA GLU A 227 -20.19 -30.14 -23.90
C GLU A 227 -20.78 -30.28 -22.51
N ARG A 228 -20.06 -29.87 -21.46
CA ARG A 228 -20.49 -29.97 -20.06
C ARG A 228 -20.78 -28.58 -19.51
N ARG A 229 -21.87 -28.43 -18.76
CA ARG A 229 -22.14 -27.21 -17.99
C ARG A 229 -21.34 -27.22 -16.68
N ALA A 230 -20.65 -26.12 -16.39
CA ALA A 230 -19.94 -25.94 -15.13
C ALA A 230 -20.92 -25.77 -13.95
N GLU A 231 -20.57 -26.32 -12.79
CA GLU A 231 -21.26 -25.98 -11.54
C GLU A 231 -21.06 -24.49 -11.21
N LYS A 232 -22.06 -23.87 -10.57
CA LYS A 232 -21.92 -22.51 -10.05
C LYS A 232 -20.97 -22.53 -8.86
N LEU A 233 -19.88 -21.77 -8.94
CA LEU A 233 -18.86 -21.67 -7.91
C LEU A 233 -18.62 -20.21 -7.54
N ASP A 234 -18.55 -19.94 -6.25
CA ASP A 234 -18.23 -18.61 -5.72
C ASP A 234 -16.72 -18.40 -5.60
N TYR A 235 -15.96 -19.45 -5.23
CA TYR A 235 -14.52 -19.37 -5.08
C TYR A 235 -13.77 -20.63 -5.54
N ILE A 236 -12.53 -20.45 -5.97
CA ILE A 236 -11.55 -21.54 -6.10
C ILE A 236 -10.43 -21.33 -5.10
N GLY A 237 -10.07 -22.37 -4.38
CA GLY A 237 -8.99 -22.36 -3.41
C GLY A 237 -7.96 -23.45 -3.65
N VAL A 238 -6.78 -23.25 -3.06
CA VAL A 238 -5.66 -24.20 -3.12
C VAL A 238 -5.12 -24.42 -1.71
N SER A 239 -4.64 -25.62 -1.44
CA SER A 239 -3.92 -25.95 -0.21
C SER A 239 -2.64 -26.69 -0.58
N PHE A 240 -1.48 -26.13 -0.25
CA PHE A 240 -0.18 -26.70 -0.62
C PHE A 240 0.90 -26.42 0.43
N GLY A 241 1.98 -27.20 0.41
CA GLY A 241 3.18 -26.93 1.21
C GLY A 241 3.93 -25.71 0.68
N LEU A 242 4.20 -24.74 1.55
CA LEU A 242 4.75 -23.45 1.17
C LEU A 242 6.17 -23.59 0.61
N ASN A 243 6.30 -23.44 -0.71
CA ASN A 243 7.58 -23.25 -1.38
C ASN A 243 7.56 -21.98 -2.25
N LEU A 244 8.76 -21.45 -2.56
CA LEU A 244 8.88 -20.21 -3.32
C LEU A 244 8.42 -20.33 -4.80
N PRO A 245 8.80 -21.36 -5.57
CA PRO A 245 8.25 -21.61 -6.92
C PRO A 245 6.71 -21.65 -7.00
N LEU A 246 6.06 -22.44 -6.15
CA LEU A 246 4.61 -22.60 -6.07
C LEU A 246 3.93 -21.30 -5.63
N LEU A 247 4.47 -20.62 -4.62
CA LEU A 247 3.97 -19.31 -4.21
C LEU A 247 4.01 -18.30 -5.37
N LYS A 248 5.10 -18.26 -6.14
CA LYS A 248 5.23 -17.41 -7.33
C LYS A 248 4.25 -17.82 -8.44
N PHE A 249 4.02 -19.12 -8.62
CA PHE A 249 3.06 -19.67 -9.57
C PHE A 249 1.63 -19.21 -9.25
N TRP A 250 1.15 -19.46 -8.04
CA TRP A 250 -0.21 -19.08 -7.63
C TRP A 250 -0.45 -17.57 -7.67
N LYS A 251 0.57 -16.78 -7.34
CA LYS A 251 0.52 -15.32 -7.47
C LYS A 251 0.40 -14.85 -8.91
N ARG A 252 1.05 -15.53 -9.86
CA ARG A 252 0.91 -15.22 -11.28
C ARG A 252 -0.53 -15.43 -11.76
N VAL A 253 -1.22 -16.42 -11.17
CA VAL A 253 -2.63 -16.73 -11.45
C VAL A 253 -3.59 -15.94 -10.53
N LYS A 254 -3.15 -14.80 -9.97
CA LYS A 254 -3.94 -13.89 -9.14
C LYS A 254 -4.59 -14.50 -7.86
N PHE A 255 -4.10 -15.64 -7.38
CA PHE A 255 -4.56 -16.18 -6.08
C PHE A 255 -4.04 -15.33 -4.92
N VAL A 256 -4.87 -15.21 -3.88
CA VAL A 256 -4.58 -14.42 -2.68
C VAL A 256 -4.36 -15.33 -1.48
N PRO A 257 -3.24 -15.18 -0.74
CA PRO A 257 -3.02 -15.97 0.47
C PRO A 257 -3.97 -15.52 1.58
N VAL A 258 -4.63 -16.49 2.21
CA VAL A 258 -5.63 -16.23 3.27
C VAL A 258 -5.24 -16.89 4.58
N TYR A 259 -4.51 -18.01 4.53
CA TYR A 259 -4.07 -18.71 5.72
C TYR A 259 -2.71 -19.37 5.53
N LEU A 260 -1.90 -19.35 6.59
CA LEU A 260 -0.64 -20.08 6.69
C LEU A 260 -0.58 -20.78 8.04
N ARG A 261 -0.38 -22.09 8.01
CA ARG A 261 -0.31 -22.92 9.21
C ARG A 261 1.02 -22.70 9.95
N GLN A 262 0.97 -22.47 11.26
CA GLN A 262 2.18 -22.28 12.07
C GLN A 262 2.95 -23.59 12.30
N SER A 263 2.26 -24.70 12.55
CA SER A 263 2.93 -26.00 12.66
C SER A 263 3.36 -26.50 11.28
N VAL A 264 4.62 -26.91 11.18
CA VAL A 264 5.12 -27.66 10.02
C VAL A 264 4.40 -29.00 9.89
N CYS A 265 4.26 -29.48 8.66
CA CYS A 265 3.84 -30.85 8.43
C CYS A 265 5.03 -31.78 8.73
N ASP A 266 4.86 -32.77 9.61
CA ASP A 266 5.92 -33.70 10.00
C ASP A 266 6.51 -34.47 8.80
N LEU A 267 5.73 -34.63 7.72
CA LEU A 267 6.12 -35.39 6.55
C LEU A 267 6.95 -34.59 5.54
N THR A 268 6.68 -33.29 5.38
CA THR A 268 7.35 -32.44 4.38
C THR A 268 8.30 -31.43 5.00
N GLY A 269 8.15 -31.12 6.30
CA GLY A 269 8.82 -30.01 6.95
C GLY A 269 8.32 -28.63 6.48
N GLU A 270 7.31 -28.58 5.61
CA GLU A 270 6.77 -27.34 5.05
C GLU A 270 5.50 -26.90 5.78
N HIS A 271 5.24 -25.60 5.76
CA HIS A 271 4.00 -25.02 6.28
C HIS A 271 2.90 -25.09 5.24
N THR A 272 1.70 -25.53 5.63
CA THR A 272 0.55 -25.52 4.71
C THR A 272 0.05 -24.10 4.49
N CYS A 273 0.00 -23.65 3.24
CA CYS A 273 -0.58 -22.37 2.83
C CYS A 273 -1.90 -22.61 2.08
N ILE A 274 -2.90 -21.79 2.41
CA ILE A 274 -4.17 -21.72 1.69
C ILE A 274 -4.25 -20.38 0.96
N MET A 275 -4.53 -20.45 -0.33
CA MET A 275 -4.81 -19.29 -1.16
C MET A 275 -6.17 -19.44 -1.83
N LEU A 276 -6.88 -18.32 -1.99
CA LEU A 276 -8.22 -18.26 -2.57
C LEU A 276 -8.25 -17.31 -3.75
N ARG A 277 -9.22 -17.55 -4.64
CA ARG A 277 -9.58 -16.66 -5.74
C ARG A 277 -11.10 -16.65 -5.88
N ASP A 278 -11.64 -15.45 -5.96
CA ASP A 278 -13.06 -15.18 -6.21
C ASP A 278 -13.37 -15.37 -7.70
N ILE A 279 -14.53 -15.97 -8.02
CA ILE A 279 -14.99 -16.25 -9.39
C ILE A 279 -16.15 -15.33 -9.79
N ASN A 280 -16.98 -14.91 -8.83
CA ASN A 280 -18.28 -14.27 -9.08
C ASN A 280 -18.22 -12.78 -9.47
N LYS A 281 -17.08 -12.27 -9.92
CA LYS A 281 -17.01 -10.89 -10.43
C LYS A 281 -17.01 -10.90 -11.95
N ASP A 282 -18.21 -11.00 -12.51
CA ASP A 282 -18.44 -10.43 -13.84
C ASP A 282 -18.25 -8.92 -13.74
N GLU A 283 -17.60 -8.33 -14.76
CA GLU A 283 -17.35 -6.88 -14.83
C GLU A 283 -18.64 -6.05 -14.90
N GLU A 284 -19.80 -6.70 -15.08
CA GLU A 284 -21.11 -6.08 -15.29
C GLU A 284 -21.98 -5.96 -14.02
N ASP A 285 -21.73 -6.77 -12.97
CA ASP A 285 -22.46 -6.71 -11.69
C ASP A 285 -21.78 -5.80 -10.65
N LEU A 286 -21.39 -4.60 -11.09
CA LEU A 286 -20.94 -3.48 -10.24
C LEU A 286 -22.11 -2.83 -9.48
N ASN A 287 -23.03 -3.62 -8.93
CA ASN A 287 -23.96 -3.11 -7.91
C ASN A 287 -23.17 -3.00 -6.59
N GLU A 288 -23.02 -1.75 -6.12
CA GLU A 288 -22.17 -1.23 -5.04
C GLU A 288 -22.36 -1.85 -3.63
N SER A 289 -22.99 -3.01 -3.48
CA SER A 289 -23.51 -3.48 -2.19
C SER A 289 -23.00 -4.84 -1.68
N SER A 290 -22.31 -5.65 -2.47
CA SER A 290 -21.64 -6.86 -1.94
C SER A 290 -20.15 -6.58 -1.72
N ALA A 291 -19.81 -6.08 -0.53
CA ALA A 291 -18.43 -5.97 -0.09
C ALA A 291 -17.74 -7.33 -0.29
N SER A 292 -16.71 -7.36 -1.15
CA SER A 292 -15.96 -8.59 -1.41
C SER A 292 -15.28 -9.03 -0.11
N TRP A 293 -15.60 -10.23 0.35
CA TRP A 293 -15.07 -10.84 1.58
C TRP A 293 -13.55 -11.09 1.48
N LEU A 294 -13.03 -11.30 0.26
CA LEU A 294 -11.63 -11.66 0.01
C LEU A 294 -10.63 -10.55 0.39
N PRO A 295 -10.84 -9.25 0.06
CA PRO A 295 -10.04 -8.15 0.61
C PRO A 295 -10.00 -8.11 2.14
N LEU A 296 -11.14 -8.33 2.81
CA LEU A 296 -11.20 -8.34 4.28
C LEU A 296 -10.32 -9.46 4.85
N TYR A 297 -10.42 -10.67 4.29
CA TYR A 297 -9.54 -11.78 4.68
C TYR A 297 -8.07 -11.51 4.40
N TRP A 298 -7.75 -10.84 3.29
CA TRP A 298 -6.37 -10.44 3.00
C TRP A 298 -5.82 -9.45 4.02
N THR A 299 -6.58 -8.41 4.37
CA THR A 299 -6.13 -7.40 5.36
C THR A 299 -5.89 -8.02 6.73
N GLU A 300 -6.79 -8.92 7.17
CA GLU A 300 -6.65 -9.68 8.41
C GLU A 300 -5.46 -10.66 8.35
N PHE A 301 -5.32 -11.41 7.25
CA PHE A 301 -4.17 -12.30 7.04
C PHE A 301 -2.86 -11.54 7.10
N ARG A 302 -2.77 -10.38 6.43
CA ARG A 302 -1.58 -9.53 6.43
C ARG A 302 -1.26 -9.03 7.85
N ARG A 303 -2.25 -8.55 8.60
CA ARG A 303 -2.02 -8.09 9.98
C ARG A 303 -1.50 -9.22 10.87
N ARG A 304 -2.06 -10.43 10.72
CA ARG A 304 -1.64 -11.61 11.49
C ARG A 304 -0.24 -12.08 11.09
N ILE A 305 0.07 -12.17 9.79
CA ILE A 305 1.36 -12.68 9.33
C ILE A 305 2.51 -11.77 9.74
N LEU A 306 2.31 -10.44 9.74
CA LEU A 306 3.32 -9.48 10.18
C LEU A 306 3.75 -9.70 11.62
N ARG A 307 2.79 -10.04 12.50
CA ARG A 307 3.06 -10.36 13.91
C ARG A 307 3.64 -11.77 14.09
N LEU A 308 3.33 -12.69 13.18
CA LEU A 308 3.80 -14.08 13.24
C LEU A 308 5.23 -14.27 12.71
N PHE A 309 5.79 -13.30 11.95
CA PHE A 309 7.17 -13.38 11.45
C PHE A 309 8.23 -13.50 12.54
N GLY A 310 7.98 -12.97 13.74
CA GLY A 310 8.91 -13.08 14.87
C GLY A 310 8.89 -14.44 15.58
N PHE A 311 7.92 -15.31 15.27
CA PHE A 311 7.75 -16.62 15.91
C PHE A 311 8.32 -17.73 15.00
N GLU A 312 7.50 -18.74 14.66
CA GLU A 312 7.95 -19.89 13.86
C GLU A 312 8.39 -19.48 12.44
N PHE A 313 7.82 -18.40 11.90
CA PHE A 313 8.15 -17.88 10.57
C PHE A 313 9.45 -17.05 10.54
N SER A 314 10.15 -16.93 11.67
CA SER A 314 11.50 -16.36 11.72
C SER A 314 12.48 -17.19 10.91
N LYS A 315 12.25 -18.51 10.79
CA LYS A 315 13.09 -19.45 10.02
C LYS A 315 13.01 -19.25 8.51
N PHE A 316 12.01 -18.52 8.00
CA PHE A 316 11.86 -18.32 6.56
C PHE A 316 12.93 -17.41 5.99
N LEU A 317 13.34 -17.70 4.75
CA LEU A 317 14.15 -16.77 3.97
C LEU A 317 13.41 -15.42 3.83
N PRO A 318 14.08 -14.27 4.02
CA PRO A 318 13.45 -12.95 3.92
C PRO A 318 12.76 -12.72 2.57
N GLN A 319 13.31 -13.29 1.49
CA GLN A 319 12.70 -13.25 0.16
C GLN A 319 11.35 -13.99 0.10
N MET A 320 11.20 -15.10 0.83
CA MET A 320 9.94 -15.83 0.92
C MET A 320 8.90 -15.04 1.71
N ALA A 321 9.29 -14.46 2.84
CA ALA A 321 8.42 -13.62 3.66
C ALA A 321 7.95 -12.36 2.91
N LEU A 322 8.85 -11.67 2.20
CA LEU A 322 8.49 -10.59 1.30
C LEU A 322 7.57 -11.05 0.19
N SER A 323 7.87 -12.20 -0.42
CA SER A 323 7.02 -12.77 -1.45
C SER A 323 5.62 -12.90 -0.88
N ILE A 324 5.40 -13.54 0.28
CA ILE A 324 4.07 -13.71 0.92
C ILE A 324 3.30 -12.39 1.01
N LEU A 325 3.93 -11.31 1.48
CA LEU A 325 3.31 -9.99 1.63
C LEU A 325 2.94 -9.31 0.31
N GLN A 326 3.60 -9.62 -0.80
CA GLN A 326 3.31 -9.00 -2.09
C GLN A 326 2.08 -9.63 -2.75
N LEU A 327 1.08 -8.82 -3.11
CA LEU A 327 0.00 -9.23 -3.99
C LEU A 327 0.27 -8.83 -5.44
N LYS A 328 -0.13 -9.70 -6.37
CA LYS A 328 -0.18 -9.40 -7.81
C LYS A 328 -1.60 -9.15 -8.33
N ASN A 329 -2.61 -9.37 -7.49
CA ASN A 329 -4.00 -9.12 -7.86
C ASN A 329 -4.34 -7.64 -7.64
N ASN A 330 -4.31 -6.85 -8.71
CA ASN A 330 -4.55 -5.41 -8.67
C ASN A 330 -5.97 -5.05 -8.22
N GLU A 331 -6.96 -5.91 -8.45
CA GLU A 331 -8.37 -5.65 -8.09
C GLU A 331 -8.52 -5.57 -6.57
N ILE A 332 -7.91 -6.50 -5.86
CA ILE A 332 -7.97 -6.56 -4.39
C ILE A 332 -7.12 -5.45 -3.78
N VAL A 333 -5.97 -5.12 -4.40
CA VAL A 333 -5.12 -4.01 -3.94
C VAL A 333 -5.88 -2.68 -4.00
N LYS A 334 -6.68 -2.43 -5.05
CA LYS A 334 -7.52 -1.22 -5.15
C LYS A 334 -8.62 -1.15 -4.09
N GLN A 335 -9.14 -2.30 -3.65
CA GLN A 335 -10.17 -2.38 -2.61
C GLN A 335 -9.61 -2.26 -1.19
N CYS A 336 -8.30 -2.36 -1.00
CA CYS A 336 -7.67 -2.16 0.30
C CYS A 336 -7.42 -0.67 0.55
N GLU A 337 -8.17 -0.07 1.47
CA GLU A 337 -7.92 1.31 1.88
C GLU A 337 -6.60 1.45 2.63
N ARG A 338 -5.76 2.41 2.20
CA ARG A 338 -4.54 2.80 2.92
C ARG A 338 -4.86 3.91 3.90
N LYS A 339 -4.55 3.66 5.18
CA LYS A 339 -4.67 4.64 6.26
C LYS A 339 -3.29 5.22 6.57
N VAL A 340 -3.00 6.37 5.98
CA VAL A 340 -1.73 7.08 6.14
C VAL A 340 -1.58 7.59 7.58
N LEU A 341 -0.38 7.45 8.14
CA LEU A 341 -0.04 7.92 9.48
C LEU A 341 -0.24 9.42 9.65
N THR A 342 -0.95 9.80 10.70
CA THR A 342 -0.99 11.18 11.19
C THR A 342 0.03 11.40 12.31
N ARG A 343 0.32 12.66 12.63
CA ARG A 343 1.26 13.01 13.71
C ARG A 343 0.79 12.53 15.10
N GLU A 344 -0.51 12.54 15.32
CA GLU A 344 -1.12 12.08 16.58
C GLU A 344 -0.94 10.57 16.74
N GLU A 345 -1.23 9.80 15.70
CA GLU A 345 -1.02 8.36 15.68
C GLU A 345 0.45 8.01 15.85
N LEU A 346 1.36 8.74 15.20
CA LEU A 346 2.80 8.54 15.35
C LEU A 346 3.26 8.68 16.80
N GLY A 347 2.70 9.64 17.54
CA GLY A 347 3.01 9.86 18.96
C GLY A 347 2.59 8.72 19.89
N LEU A 348 1.65 7.86 19.46
CA LEU A 348 1.26 6.66 20.20
C LEU A 348 2.29 5.53 20.07
N PHE A 349 3.04 5.49 18.97
CA PHE A 349 4.00 4.43 18.67
C PHE A 349 5.44 4.82 19.01
N LEU A 350 5.85 6.06 18.71
CA LEU A 350 7.23 6.52 18.83
C LEU A 350 7.29 7.85 19.59
N SER A 351 8.21 7.92 20.56
CA SER A 351 8.48 9.17 21.28
C SER A 351 9.37 10.11 20.47
N ASN A 352 9.37 11.41 20.81
CA ASN A 352 10.26 12.38 20.17
C ASN A 352 11.75 12.04 20.37
N SER A 353 12.12 11.40 21.48
CA SER A 353 13.47 10.87 21.69
C SER A 353 13.82 9.76 20.71
N ASP A 354 12.87 8.89 20.36
CA ASP A 354 13.08 7.79 19.43
C ASP A 354 13.28 8.30 18.00
N LEU A 355 12.49 9.30 17.59
CA LEU A 355 12.66 9.99 16.32
C LEU A 355 14.05 10.64 16.23
N ARG A 356 14.53 11.25 17.32
CA ARG A 356 15.88 11.82 17.39
C ARG A 356 16.97 10.75 17.25
N ARG A 357 16.81 9.58 17.89
CA ARG A 357 17.73 8.44 17.76
C ARG A 357 17.79 7.93 16.32
N LEU A 358 16.62 7.77 15.68
CA LEU A 358 16.52 7.38 14.27
C LEU A 358 17.23 8.40 13.35
N SER A 359 17.01 9.69 13.55
CA SER A 359 17.66 10.76 12.77
C SER A 359 19.18 10.77 12.96
N GLN A 360 19.67 10.50 14.18
CA GLN A 360 21.11 10.40 14.46
C GLN A 360 21.75 9.17 13.81
N TYR A 361 21.06 8.02 13.80
CA TYR A 361 21.50 6.84 13.08
C TYR A 361 21.53 7.06 11.56
N ALA A 362 20.51 7.71 10.99
CA ALA A 362 20.45 8.07 9.57
C ALA A 362 21.61 8.99 9.13
N ARG A 363 22.20 9.74 10.07
CA ARG A 363 23.39 10.58 9.89
C ARG A 363 24.71 9.86 10.18
N ASN A 364 24.68 8.55 10.43
CA ASN A 364 25.84 7.72 10.80
C ASN A 364 26.55 8.17 12.10
N MET A 365 25.84 8.81 13.03
CA MET A 365 26.41 9.26 14.31
C MET A 365 26.33 8.21 15.42
N ILE A 366 25.51 7.18 15.21
CA ILE A 366 25.13 6.17 16.20
C ILE A 366 25.21 4.79 15.56
N ASP A 367 25.56 3.77 16.36
CA ASP A 367 25.54 2.37 15.96
C ASP A 367 24.12 1.79 15.88
N HIS A 368 23.96 0.77 15.04
CA HIS A 368 22.70 0.07 14.82
C HIS A 368 22.04 -0.45 16.11
N HIS A 369 22.84 -0.88 17.09
CA HIS A 369 22.34 -1.43 18.36
C HIS A 369 21.49 -0.44 19.18
N LEU A 370 21.62 0.88 18.98
CA LEU A 370 20.81 1.87 19.72
C LEU A 370 19.42 2.12 19.12
N ILE A 371 19.14 1.54 17.95
CA ILE A 371 17.84 1.64 17.29
C ILE A 371 17.12 0.30 17.18
N THR A 372 17.72 -0.81 17.61
CA THR A 372 17.16 -2.18 17.47
C THR A 372 15.82 -2.34 18.17
N ASP A 373 15.59 -1.62 19.26
CA ASP A 373 14.32 -1.55 19.99
C ASP A 373 13.21 -0.88 19.17
N ILE A 374 13.56 0.06 18.28
CA ILE A 374 12.61 0.82 17.45
C ILE A 374 12.26 0.06 16.16
N LEU A 375 13.16 -0.79 15.66
CA LEU A 375 13.01 -1.47 14.36
C LEU A 375 11.73 -2.31 14.20
N PRO A 376 11.25 -3.07 15.20
CA PRO A 376 10.03 -3.84 15.06
C PRO A 376 8.82 -2.96 14.78
N ILE A 377 8.72 -1.82 15.49
CA ILE A 377 7.64 -0.84 15.31
C ILE A 377 7.75 -0.20 13.93
N LEU A 378 8.94 0.25 13.55
CA LEU A 378 9.19 0.89 12.27
C LEU A 378 8.87 -0.05 11.08
N ALA A 379 9.32 -1.30 11.17
CA ALA A 379 9.05 -2.31 10.16
C ALA A 379 7.55 -2.65 10.10
N LEU A 380 6.87 -2.77 11.25
CA LEU A 380 5.43 -3.01 11.29
C LEU A 380 4.66 -1.87 10.59
N LEU A 381 4.96 -0.60 10.91
CA LEU A 381 4.32 0.55 10.28
C LEU A 381 4.57 0.59 8.76
N TYR A 382 5.78 0.25 8.31
CA TYR A 382 6.11 0.19 6.88
C TYR A 382 5.32 -0.91 6.17
N PHE A 383 5.31 -2.13 6.70
CA PHE A 383 4.63 -3.25 6.07
C PHE A 383 3.12 -3.27 6.28
N GLU A 384 2.57 -2.55 7.26
CA GLU A 384 1.13 -2.27 7.35
C GLU A 384 0.66 -1.23 6.32
N GLU A 385 1.55 -0.72 5.45
CA GLU A 385 1.24 0.29 4.41
C GLU A 385 0.68 1.60 5.01
N ARG A 386 1.22 1.99 6.17
CA ARG A 386 0.89 3.25 6.85
C ARG A 386 1.71 4.45 6.36
N PHE A 387 2.79 4.17 5.63
CA PHE A 387 3.58 5.17 4.93
C PHE A 387 2.94 5.52 3.59
N ASP A 388 3.23 6.71 3.07
CA ASP A 388 2.74 7.15 1.77
C ASP A 388 3.25 6.26 0.61
N GLU A 389 2.48 6.20 -0.49
CA GLU A 389 2.77 5.33 -1.64
C GLU A 389 4.10 5.64 -2.34
N GLU A 390 4.57 6.88 -2.20
CA GLU A 390 5.82 7.37 -2.78
C GLU A 390 7.05 6.73 -2.13
N ILE A 391 6.92 6.32 -0.86
CA ILE A 391 8.05 5.82 -0.07
C ILE A 391 8.12 4.32 -0.21
N LYS A 392 8.77 3.89 -1.28
CA LYS A 392 9.06 2.48 -1.54
C LYS A 392 10.54 2.20 -1.33
N LEU A 393 10.80 1.23 -0.47
CA LEU A 393 12.12 0.62 -0.34
C LEU A 393 12.37 -0.34 -1.50
N ASN A 394 13.64 -0.49 -1.88
CA ASN A 394 14.02 -1.50 -2.86
C ASN A 394 13.76 -2.91 -2.29
N SER A 395 13.53 -3.92 -3.13
CA SER A 395 13.23 -5.29 -2.68
C SER A 395 14.27 -5.83 -1.70
N VAL A 396 15.56 -5.55 -1.92
CA VAL A 396 16.64 -5.97 -1.00
C VAL A 396 16.57 -5.19 0.31
N GLN A 397 16.29 -3.88 0.26
CA GLN A 397 16.14 -3.04 1.45
C GLN A 397 14.94 -3.49 2.31
N SER A 398 13.80 -3.79 1.67
CA SER A 398 12.64 -4.37 2.34
C SER A 398 12.96 -5.74 2.94
N ALA A 399 13.77 -6.56 2.27
CA ALA A 399 14.12 -7.89 2.77
C ALA A 399 14.95 -7.77 4.06
N ILE A 400 15.91 -6.84 4.07
CA ILE A 400 16.74 -6.56 5.23
C ILE A 400 15.89 -5.96 6.37
N LEU A 401 15.01 -4.99 6.07
CA LEU A 401 14.12 -4.41 7.08
C LEU A 401 13.17 -5.45 7.69
N LEU A 402 12.62 -6.35 6.87
CA LEU A 402 11.77 -7.45 7.33
C LEU A 402 12.58 -8.45 8.18
N GLY A 403 13.78 -8.81 7.74
CA GLY A 403 14.66 -9.75 8.42
C GLY A 403 15.08 -9.27 9.81
N ILE A 404 15.54 -8.02 9.92
CA ILE A 404 15.99 -7.44 11.19
C ILE A 404 14.79 -7.02 12.05
N GLY A 405 13.80 -6.33 11.46
CA GLY A 405 12.69 -5.73 12.19
C GLY A 405 11.61 -6.73 12.62
N LEU A 406 11.13 -7.59 11.70
CA LEU A 406 9.99 -8.48 11.95
C LEU A 406 10.40 -9.93 12.25
N GLN A 407 11.46 -10.46 11.62
CA GLN A 407 11.96 -11.82 11.88
C GLN A 407 13.01 -11.88 13.00
N HIS A 408 13.48 -10.72 13.48
CA HIS A 408 14.49 -10.59 14.53
C HIS A 408 15.79 -11.37 14.26
N LYS A 409 16.19 -11.45 12.98
CA LYS A 409 17.44 -12.12 12.59
C LYS A 409 18.65 -11.25 12.89
N THR A 410 19.75 -11.90 13.25
CA THR A 410 21.05 -11.22 13.36
C THR A 410 21.59 -10.87 11.98
N VAL A 411 22.48 -9.88 11.95
CA VAL A 411 23.12 -9.44 10.70
C VAL A 411 23.90 -10.59 10.05
N ASP A 412 24.56 -11.44 10.84
CA ASP A 412 25.35 -12.57 10.34
C ASP A 412 24.50 -13.61 9.62
N VAL A 413 23.29 -13.90 10.14
CA VAL A 413 22.34 -14.81 9.47
C VAL A 413 21.83 -14.20 8.17
N LEU A 414 21.59 -12.89 8.14
CA LEU A 414 21.14 -12.24 6.92
C LEU A 414 22.25 -12.14 5.85
N VAL A 415 23.51 -12.03 6.26
CA VAL A 415 24.67 -12.08 5.36
C VAL A 415 24.72 -13.41 4.61
N THR A 416 24.49 -14.52 5.31
CA THR A 416 24.50 -15.86 4.68
C THR A 416 23.25 -16.12 3.85
N GLU A 417 22.08 -15.70 4.30
CA GLU A 417 20.83 -15.93 3.57
C GLU A 417 20.64 -15.06 2.32
N LEU A 418 21.16 -13.82 2.34
CA LEU A 418 21.08 -12.90 1.20
C LEU A 418 22.30 -12.97 0.29
N ASP A 419 23.34 -13.70 0.68
CA ASP A 419 24.63 -13.80 -0.02
C ASP A 419 25.24 -12.40 -0.29
N LEU A 420 25.29 -11.57 0.76
CA LEU A 420 25.76 -10.18 0.71
C LEU A 420 26.81 -9.90 1.79
N PRO A 421 27.92 -9.21 1.49
CA PRO A 421 28.89 -8.80 2.51
C PRO A 421 28.26 -7.91 3.61
N ALA A 422 28.69 -8.10 4.86
CA ALA A 422 28.14 -7.38 6.02
C ALA A 422 28.15 -5.85 5.85
N ASN A 423 29.23 -5.29 5.31
CA ASN A 423 29.34 -3.84 5.06
C ASN A 423 28.28 -3.33 4.08
N GLN A 424 27.97 -4.10 3.04
CA GLN A 424 26.95 -3.74 2.06
C GLN A 424 25.55 -3.85 2.67
N LEU A 425 25.30 -4.89 3.47
CA LEU A 425 24.03 -5.07 4.18
C LEU A 425 23.74 -3.89 5.11
N LEU A 426 24.71 -3.51 5.96
CA LEU A 426 24.56 -2.36 6.86
C LEU A 426 24.41 -1.04 6.10
N ALA A 427 25.11 -0.86 4.97
CA ALA A 427 24.95 0.33 4.14
C ALA A 427 23.55 0.40 3.50
N LEU A 428 23.00 -0.72 3.01
CA LEU A 428 21.66 -0.78 2.46
C LEU A 428 20.58 -0.58 3.52
N PHE A 429 20.81 -1.15 4.70
CA PHE A 429 19.95 -0.96 5.87
C PHE A 429 19.93 0.49 6.32
N ASN A 430 21.10 1.15 6.43
CA ASN A 430 21.18 2.57 6.77
C ASN A 430 20.44 3.44 5.74
N LYS A 431 20.62 3.17 4.44
CA LYS A 431 19.85 3.84 3.38
C LYS A 431 18.34 3.65 3.52
N ALA A 432 17.88 2.49 3.99
CA ALA A 432 16.47 2.23 4.23
C ALA A 432 15.95 3.05 5.43
N ILE A 433 16.66 3.01 6.56
CA ILE A 433 16.30 3.77 7.76
C ILE A 433 16.31 5.28 7.48
N ARG A 434 17.29 5.77 6.72
CA ARG A 434 17.36 7.18 6.33
C ARG A 434 16.13 7.64 5.56
N LYS A 435 15.67 6.87 4.56
CA LYS A 435 14.45 7.18 3.83
C LYS A 435 13.22 7.22 4.74
N LEU A 436 13.10 6.25 5.65
CA LEU A 436 11.98 6.20 6.58
C LEU A 436 12.03 7.35 7.60
N SER A 437 13.22 7.69 8.12
CA SER A 437 13.37 8.81 9.06
C SER A 437 13.11 10.16 8.40
N GLU A 438 13.56 10.37 7.15
CA GLU A 438 13.29 11.60 6.40
C GLU A 438 11.78 11.85 6.25
N TYR A 439 10.99 10.79 6.02
CA TYR A 439 9.53 10.90 5.98
C TYR A 439 8.89 11.16 7.35
N LEU A 440 9.34 10.47 8.40
CA LEU A 440 8.83 10.73 9.75
C LEU A 440 9.13 12.17 10.18
N ASP A 441 10.30 12.70 9.81
CA ASP A 441 10.66 14.10 9.99
C ASP A 441 9.74 15.03 9.18
N GLN A 442 9.39 14.68 7.94
CA GLN A 442 8.42 15.44 7.11
C GLN A 442 7.03 15.50 7.77
N ILE A 443 6.50 14.37 8.25
CA ILE A 443 5.22 14.36 8.98
C ILE A 443 5.28 15.28 10.21
N CYS A 444 6.39 15.26 10.94
CA CYS A 444 6.56 16.15 12.09
C CYS A 444 6.65 17.62 11.68
N MET A 445 7.36 17.94 10.60
CA MET A 445 7.45 19.31 10.07
C MET A 445 6.10 19.82 9.56
N ASP A 446 5.34 18.99 8.87
CA ASP A 446 4.04 19.37 8.32
C ASP A 446 2.99 19.59 9.43
N ALA A 447 3.03 18.79 10.50
CA ALA A 447 2.19 19.04 11.67
C ALA A 447 2.55 20.37 12.37
N VAL A 448 3.85 20.66 12.54
CA VAL A 448 4.29 21.94 13.13
C VAL A 448 3.91 23.13 12.23
N ARG A 449 3.99 22.98 10.90
CA ARG A 449 3.53 24.00 9.95
C ARG A 449 2.03 24.27 10.12
N GLN A 450 1.22 23.22 10.19
CA GLN A 450 -0.23 23.35 10.42
C GLN A 450 -0.54 24.02 11.75
N GLU A 451 0.21 23.70 12.82
CA GLU A 451 0.07 24.38 14.11
C GLU A 451 0.40 25.87 14.01
N ILE A 452 1.50 26.25 13.34
CA ILE A 452 1.90 27.64 13.15
C ILE A 452 0.86 28.39 12.31
N ASP A 453 0.43 27.83 11.18
CA ASP A 453 -0.57 28.45 10.31
C ASP A 453 -1.90 28.65 11.07
N SER A 454 -2.30 27.69 11.91
CA SER A 454 -3.49 27.81 12.75
C SER A 454 -3.36 28.91 13.82
N GLN A 455 -2.15 29.09 14.37
CA GLN A 455 -1.85 30.16 15.32
C GLN A 455 -1.84 31.52 14.62
N GLU A 456 -1.25 31.63 13.43
CA GLU A 456 -1.25 32.88 12.64
C GLU A 456 -2.67 33.27 12.20
N ILE A 457 -3.52 32.32 11.80
CA ILE A 457 -4.94 32.59 11.50
C ILE A 457 -5.69 33.05 12.76
N ASN A 458 -5.44 32.43 13.91
CA ASN A 458 -6.05 32.86 15.18
C ASN A 458 -5.54 34.24 15.63
N GLU A 459 -4.25 34.52 15.51
CA GLU A 459 -3.67 35.83 15.82
C GLU A 459 -4.21 36.91 14.87
N HIS A 460 -4.34 36.63 13.57
CA HIS A 460 -4.96 37.55 12.61
C HIS A 460 -6.46 37.75 12.88
N SER A 461 -7.19 36.73 13.30
CA SER A 461 -8.60 36.89 13.71
C SER A 461 -8.74 37.72 14.99
N ALA A 462 -7.81 37.56 15.95
CA ALA A 462 -7.78 38.32 17.20
C ALA A 462 -7.37 39.79 16.96
N ASP A 463 -6.39 40.05 16.08
CA ASP A 463 -5.97 41.41 15.73
C ASP A 463 -7.07 42.16 14.97
N VAL A 464 -7.84 41.49 14.11
CA VAL A 464 -9.01 42.08 13.43
C VAL A 464 -10.10 42.47 14.43
N THR A 465 -10.33 41.71 15.50
CA THR A 465 -11.27 42.10 16.57
C THR A 465 -10.76 43.24 17.47
N SER A 466 -9.46 43.55 17.44
CA SER A 466 -8.84 44.60 18.26
C SER A 466 -8.60 45.92 17.51
N MET A 467 -9.00 46.01 16.23
CA MET A 467 -9.08 47.28 15.52
C MET A 467 -10.31 48.08 16.00
N GLN A 468 -10.15 48.79 17.12
CA GLN A 468 -11.07 49.88 17.43
C GLN A 468 -10.92 50.95 16.35
N PRO A 469 -12.00 51.37 15.67
CA PRO A 469 -11.92 52.49 14.75
C PRO A 469 -11.41 53.71 15.51
N VAL A 470 -10.38 54.36 14.98
CA VAL A 470 -9.83 55.59 15.56
C VAL A 470 -11.01 56.57 15.72
N PRO A 471 -11.28 57.08 16.94
CA PRO A 471 -12.50 57.86 17.21
C PRO A 471 -12.48 59.25 16.55
N ILE A 472 -11.39 59.60 15.89
CA ILE A 472 -11.12 60.90 15.28
C ILE A 472 -10.80 60.64 13.81
N SER A 473 -11.49 61.32 12.91
CA SER A 473 -11.19 61.26 11.48
C SER A 473 -9.79 61.83 11.23
N LEU A 474 -9.07 61.27 10.26
CA LEU A 474 -7.78 61.82 9.82
C LEU A 474 -7.90 63.31 9.45
N ASP A 475 -9.04 63.72 8.91
CA ASP A 475 -9.30 65.13 8.58
C ASP A 475 -9.42 66.02 9.82
N ASP A 476 -9.96 65.51 10.93
CA ASP A 476 -10.08 66.25 12.19
C ASP A 476 -8.71 66.42 12.86
N GLU A 477 -7.87 65.37 12.81
CA GLU A 477 -6.49 65.43 13.33
C GLU A 477 -5.61 66.39 12.51
N LEU A 478 -5.77 66.38 11.18
CA LEU A 478 -5.11 67.35 10.29
C LEU A 478 -5.60 68.78 10.54
N HIS A 479 -6.89 68.96 10.83
CA HIS A 479 -7.45 70.27 11.14
C HIS A 479 -6.94 70.82 12.48
N GLU A 480 -6.88 69.99 13.52
CA GLU A 480 -6.35 70.38 14.82
C GLU A 480 -4.86 70.74 14.74
N ALA A 481 -4.06 69.93 14.02
CA ALA A 481 -2.66 70.23 13.75
C ALA A 481 -2.49 71.55 12.97
N ALA A 482 -3.34 71.81 11.97
CA ALA A 482 -3.31 73.06 11.22
C ALA A 482 -3.66 74.28 12.09
N VAL A 483 -4.63 74.16 13.00
CA VAL A 483 -4.98 75.21 13.97
C VAL A 483 -3.84 75.47 14.95
N GLU A 484 -3.16 74.43 15.41
CA GLU A 484 -2.03 74.56 16.33
C GLU A 484 -0.83 75.26 15.67
N ILE A 485 -0.51 74.88 14.43
CA ILE A 485 0.53 75.53 13.62
C ILE A 485 0.18 77.00 13.38
N LYS A 486 -1.07 77.32 13.05
CA LYS A 486 -1.51 78.71 12.82
C LYS A 486 -1.38 79.56 14.08
N LYS A 487 -1.80 79.04 15.25
CA LYS A 487 -1.60 79.70 16.55
C LYS A 487 -0.12 79.89 16.90
N ARG A 488 0.75 79.00 16.45
CA ARG A 488 2.21 79.15 16.63
C ARG A 488 2.76 80.25 15.72
N GLN A 489 2.39 80.24 14.44
CA GLN A 489 2.76 81.28 13.49
C GLN A 489 2.29 82.67 13.91
N ASP A 490 1.07 82.80 14.44
CA ASP A 490 0.55 84.08 14.92
C ASP A 490 1.32 84.59 16.16
N ARG A 491 1.72 83.68 17.06
CA ARG A 491 2.60 84.01 18.22
C ARG A 491 3.97 84.45 17.76
N ASP A 492 4.59 83.72 16.84
CA ASP A 492 5.91 84.05 16.30
C ASP A 492 5.87 85.37 15.53
N ARG A 493 4.80 85.64 14.76
CA ARG A 493 4.57 86.91 14.06
C ARG A 493 4.38 88.09 15.01
N ALA A 494 3.66 87.90 16.12
CA ALA A 494 3.49 88.94 17.14
C ALA A 494 4.84 89.27 17.82
N ARG A 495 5.62 88.23 18.17
CA ARG A 495 6.95 88.38 18.75
C ARG A 495 7.91 89.09 17.79
N LEU A 496 7.92 88.70 16.52
CA LEU A 496 8.68 89.39 15.47
C LEU A 496 8.24 90.84 15.30
N LYS A 497 6.95 91.17 15.37
CA LYS A 497 6.49 92.57 15.33
C LYS A 497 7.00 93.39 16.52
N GLU A 498 7.05 92.81 17.72
CA GLU A 498 7.60 93.48 18.89
C GLU A 498 9.12 93.69 18.80
N GLU A 499 9.85 92.70 18.27
CA GLU A 499 11.30 92.76 18.06
C GLU A 499 11.65 93.76 16.94
N ILE A 500 10.96 93.70 15.80
CA ILE A 500 11.10 94.66 14.67
C ILE A 500 10.75 96.09 15.11
N GLY A 501 9.75 96.26 15.99
CA GLY A 501 9.37 97.57 16.54
C GLY A 501 10.41 98.19 17.48
N ARG A 502 11.22 97.36 18.17
CA ARG A 502 12.35 97.82 18.99
C ARG A 502 13.60 98.06 18.14
N GLU A 503 13.88 97.18 17.19
CA GLU A 503 15.08 97.24 16.35
C GLU A 503 15.01 98.28 15.22
N LEU A 504 13.84 98.67 14.73
CA LEU A 504 13.77 99.75 13.73
C LEU A 504 13.86 101.15 14.35
N LYS A 505 13.54 101.32 15.65
CA LYS A 505 13.68 102.59 16.37
C LYS A 505 15.15 102.98 16.62
N GLN A 506 16.05 102.00 16.69
CA GLN A 506 17.50 102.23 16.82
C GLN A 506 18.17 102.65 15.49
N TYR A 507 17.55 102.39 14.33
CA TYR A 507 18.02 102.83 13.01
C TYR A 507 17.23 104.03 12.43
N ALA A 508 16.32 104.63 13.20
CA ALA A 508 15.61 105.84 12.80
C ALA A 508 16.56 107.05 12.81
N ILE A 509 17.02 107.48 11.64
CA ILE A 509 17.83 108.68 11.47
C ILE A 509 16.96 109.90 11.78
N LYS A 510 17.21 110.60 12.90
CA LYS A 510 16.59 111.90 13.20
C LYS A 510 17.45 113.00 12.59
N GLY A 511 16.98 113.62 11.51
CA GLY A 511 17.55 114.85 10.96
C GLY A 511 16.43 115.85 10.64
N SER A 512 16.64 117.12 10.97
CA SER A 512 15.76 118.23 10.58
C SER A 512 15.84 118.44 9.06
N GLU A 513 14.75 118.81 8.37
CA GLU A 513 14.77 119.11 6.93
C GLU A 513 15.84 120.17 6.58
N ASP A 514 16.12 121.10 7.49
CA ASP A 514 17.15 122.14 7.34
C ASP A 514 18.59 121.58 7.31
N ASP A 515 18.88 120.49 8.04
CA ASP A 515 20.21 119.87 8.06
C ASP A 515 20.51 119.11 6.76
N TRP A 516 19.47 118.53 6.15
CA TRP A 516 19.57 117.83 4.86
C TRP A 516 19.75 118.79 3.69
N THR A 517 19.09 119.95 3.72
CA THR A 517 19.22 120.97 2.66
C THR A 517 20.62 121.59 2.62
N ASN A 518 21.23 121.85 3.79
CA ASN A 518 22.62 122.34 3.87
C ASN A 518 23.66 121.29 3.41
N ALA A 519 23.44 120.00 3.70
CA ALA A 519 24.32 118.93 3.23
C ALA A 519 24.28 118.77 1.70
N LEU A 520 23.10 118.96 1.08
CA LEU A 520 22.89 118.81 -0.36
C LEU A 520 23.41 120.00 -1.21
N GLN A 521 23.44 121.22 -0.67
CA GLN A 521 23.96 122.41 -1.38
C GLN A 521 25.48 122.40 -1.57
N SER A 522 26.22 121.61 -0.79
CA SER A 522 27.69 121.56 -0.83
C SER A 522 28.28 120.65 -1.93
N THR A 523 27.45 120.05 -2.80
CA THR A 523 27.90 119.05 -3.78
C THR A 523 27.28 119.21 -5.18
N ASP A 524 28.12 119.31 -6.21
CA ASP A 524 27.72 119.33 -7.62
C ASP A 524 27.37 117.91 -8.12
N LEU A 525 26.07 117.66 -8.37
CA LEU A 525 25.52 116.33 -8.68
C LEU A 525 25.96 115.70 -10.03
N LYS A 526 26.80 116.37 -10.82
CA LYS A 526 27.29 115.86 -12.11
C LYS A 526 28.59 115.04 -12.02
N THR A 527 29.36 115.16 -10.94
CA THR A 527 30.61 114.40 -10.71
C THR A 527 30.46 113.21 -9.74
N ALA A 528 29.31 113.08 -9.06
CA ALA A 528 29.05 112.06 -8.02
C ALA A 528 28.66 110.65 -8.54
N LYS A 529 28.63 110.40 -9.86
CA LYS A 529 28.15 109.13 -10.45
C LYS A 529 29.19 108.03 -10.67
N LYS A 530 30.47 108.23 -10.32
CA LYS A 530 31.54 107.22 -10.54
C LYS A 530 32.35 106.83 -9.29
N ILE A 531 32.27 107.57 -8.19
CA ILE A 531 32.90 107.22 -6.92
C ILE A 531 31.91 107.62 -5.82
N GLY A 532 31.39 106.63 -5.08
CA GLY A 532 30.33 106.83 -4.08
C GLY A 532 30.68 107.92 -3.09
N THR A 533 30.02 109.08 -3.23
CA THR A 533 30.25 110.24 -2.38
C THR A 533 29.51 110.02 -1.06
N ILE A 534 30.24 109.96 0.06
CA ILE A 534 29.69 109.71 1.39
C ILE A 534 29.24 111.07 1.96
N LEU A 535 27.93 111.24 2.13
CA LEU A 535 27.33 112.38 2.84
C LEU A 535 27.29 112.07 4.34
N SER A 536 28.10 112.80 5.11
CA SER A 536 28.16 112.67 6.57
C SER A 536 27.32 113.76 7.23
N VAL A 537 26.20 113.38 7.82
CA VAL A 537 25.41 114.25 8.72
C VAL A 537 25.77 113.88 10.16
N LYS A 538 26.18 114.87 10.98
CA LYS A 538 26.60 114.63 12.37
C LYS A 538 25.40 114.14 13.20
N SER A 539 25.40 112.85 13.52
CA SER A 539 24.47 112.24 14.47
C SER A 539 24.96 112.46 15.91
N SER A 540 24.16 113.10 16.75
CA SER A 540 24.44 113.24 18.19
C SER A 540 23.90 112.01 18.96
N ARG A 541 24.66 110.91 19.01
CA ARG A 541 24.40 109.83 19.98
C ARG A 541 25.63 108.98 20.31
N THR A 542 25.74 108.64 21.58
CA THR A 542 26.72 107.74 22.22
C THR A 542 26.27 106.28 22.11
N GLU A 543 27.19 105.38 21.76
CA GLU A 543 26.94 103.93 21.59
C GLU A 543 26.61 103.23 22.92
N SER A 544 25.57 102.38 22.92
CA SER A 544 25.31 101.41 23.98
C SER A 544 25.71 100.01 23.53
N LYS A 545 26.73 99.44 24.19
CA LYS A 545 27.07 98.01 24.14
C LYS A 545 25.97 97.21 24.86
N ASN A 546 25.35 96.26 24.16
CA ASN A 546 24.90 94.95 24.66
C ASN A 546 24.12 94.25 23.55
N VAL A 547 24.73 93.24 22.92
CA VAL A 547 24.04 92.24 22.11
C VAL A 547 24.08 90.94 22.91
N ASP A 548 22.95 90.57 23.49
CA ASP A 548 22.80 89.31 24.25
C ASP A 548 22.81 88.13 23.28
N HIS A 549 23.88 87.35 23.30
CA HIS A 549 24.12 86.16 22.46
C HIS A 549 23.35 84.89 22.88
N ALA A 550 22.25 85.04 23.64
CA ALA A 550 21.58 83.92 24.32
C ALA A 550 20.36 83.31 23.57
N LEU A 551 20.11 83.68 22.31
CA LEU A 551 18.90 83.24 21.56
C LEU A 551 19.15 82.28 20.39
N LEU A 552 20.36 81.70 20.27
CA LEU A 552 20.68 80.74 19.19
C LEU A 552 20.81 79.27 19.64
N GLU A 553 20.48 78.94 20.89
CA GLU A 553 20.48 77.56 21.38
C GLU A 553 19.11 77.14 21.95
N GLU A 554 18.14 76.84 21.09
CA GLU A 554 17.10 75.87 21.42
C GLU A 554 17.27 74.62 20.55
N THR A 555 17.72 73.57 21.20
CA THR A 555 17.96 72.25 20.62
C THR A 555 16.64 71.54 20.34
N ASN A 556 16.39 71.20 19.07
CA ASN A 556 15.30 70.31 18.64
C ASN A 556 15.49 68.90 19.24
N LYS A 557 14.94 68.67 20.44
CA LYS A 557 14.80 67.34 21.04
C LYS A 557 13.59 66.62 20.43
N PHE A 558 13.79 65.92 19.32
CA PHE A 558 12.88 64.85 18.90
C PHE A 558 13.14 63.60 19.75
N GLY A 559 12.19 63.30 20.65
CA GLY A 559 12.24 62.14 21.53
C GLY A 559 12.00 60.84 20.77
N ASN A 560 13.06 60.10 20.47
CA ASN A 560 13.02 58.69 20.08
C ASN A 560 12.52 57.82 21.25
N ARG A 561 11.19 57.68 21.40
CA ARG A 561 10.60 56.66 22.29
C ARG A 561 10.62 55.28 21.61
N LYS A 562 11.78 54.61 21.62
CA LYS A 562 11.86 53.15 21.45
C LYS A 562 11.19 52.48 22.66
N ARG A 563 9.98 51.95 22.47
CA ARG A 563 9.32 51.06 23.45
C ARG A 563 10.17 49.77 23.60
N LYS A 564 10.82 49.62 24.76
CA LYS A 564 11.40 48.34 25.19
C LYS A 564 10.25 47.38 25.54
N ARG A 565 10.03 46.33 24.73
CA ARG A 565 9.22 45.17 25.11
C ARG A 565 9.97 44.40 26.20
N LYS A 566 9.41 44.33 27.41
CA LYS A 566 9.86 43.41 28.46
C LYS A 566 9.34 42.01 28.12
N PHE A 567 10.24 41.06 27.85
CA PHE A 567 9.92 39.63 27.90
C PHE A 567 9.64 39.26 29.36
N LYS A 568 8.43 38.76 29.64
CA LYS A 568 8.14 38.04 30.89
C LYS A 568 8.67 36.61 30.72
N ASN A 569 9.59 36.20 31.57
CA ASN A 569 9.94 34.81 31.75
C ASN A 569 8.72 34.07 32.32
N PHE A 570 8.21 33.09 31.58
CA PHE A 570 7.39 32.03 32.17
C PHE A 570 8.35 31.03 32.84
N LYS A 571 8.07 30.76 34.11
CA LYS A 571 8.59 29.62 34.86
C LYS A 571 7.66 28.44 34.64
#